data_AF-A0A2E3L1C2-F1
#
_entry.id   AF-A0A2E3L1C2-F1
#
_cell.length_a   1.000
_cell.length_b   1.000
_cell.length_c   1.000
_cell.angle_alpha   90.00
_cell.angle_beta   90.00
_cell.angle_gamma   90.00
#
_symmetry.space_group_name_H-M   'P 1'
#
loop_
_entity.id
_entity.type
_entity.pdbx_description
1 polymer ?
#
loop_
_entity_poly.entity_id
_entity_poly.type
_entity_poly.pdbx_seq_one_letter_code
_entity_poly.pdbx_strand_id
1 'polypeptide(L)'
;MVKLCTNHFSARYEAARVQFPGNFRKLGNGIYSGKILTDDICEDVLERVRYFDVHTNADRRVTANSMHQNAVLSTEIGIEPLVDALVEMFVADVSPKILPERYRLPIDTTHSYIVRYGASSDRDLGFHVDDSFLTLNICLNEGFTGSDLVFEGERCPTHVDTDASEHERIRVDHKKGFMIVHSGKNRHFVDCISSGERSSLIIWCQSEAERQRWFAAQNSGECLEFCGKFPKPAVHNVNTGFD
;
A
#
# COMPACT_ATOMS: atom_id res chain seq x y z
N MET A 1 -28.14 16.52 0.24
CA MET A 1 -27.63 15.68 1.34
C MET A 1 -28.32 14.32 1.27
N VAL A 2 -27.84 13.41 0.43
CA VAL A 2 -28.25 12.02 0.52
C VAL A 2 -27.51 11.44 1.72
N LYS A 3 -28.22 11.15 2.81
CA LYS A 3 -27.72 10.25 3.86
C LYS A 3 -27.57 8.87 3.20
N LEU A 4 -26.47 8.63 2.52
CA LEU A 4 -26.03 7.26 2.22
C LEU A 4 -25.85 6.61 3.60
N CYS A 5 -26.76 5.69 3.91
CA CYS A 5 -26.95 5.17 5.26
C CYS A 5 -25.68 4.43 5.71
N THR A 6 -24.86 5.07 6.52
CA THR A 6 -23.65 4.51 7.14
C THR A 6 -23.93 3.18 7.84
N ASN A 7 -25.15 3.01 8.37
CA ASN A 7 -25.61 1.81 9.04
C ASN A 7 -25.79 0.57 8.14
N HIS A 8 -25.99 0.73 6.83
CA HIS A 8 -26.13 -0.42 5.93
C HIS A 8 -24.77 -1.09 5.64
N PHE A 9 -23.69 -0.33 5.76
CA PHE A 9 -22.33 -0.75 5.40
C PHE A 9 -21.63 -1.54 6.50
N SER A 10 -21.81 -1.17 7.78
CA SER A 10 -21.21 -1.93 8.90
C SER A 10 -21.63 -3.41 8.87
N ALA A 11 -22.91 -3.71 8.63
CA ALA A 11 -23.39 -5.09 8.55
C ALA A 11 -22.88 -5.85 7.31
N ARG A 12 -22.80 -5.18 6.16
CA ARG A 12 -22.28 -5.77 4.90
C ARG A 12 -20.78 -6.06 4.98
N TYR A 13 -20.00 -5.17 5.60
CA TYR A 13 -18.55 -5.34 5.75
C TYR A 13 -18.18 -6.29 6.89
N GLU A 14 -18.93 -6.31 8.00
CA GLU A 14 -18.75 -7.34 9.03
C GLU A 14 -19.02 -8.75 8.49
N ALA A 15 -20.06 -8.92 7.66
CA ALA A 15 -20.32 -10.21 6.99
C ALA A 15 -19.18 -10.59 6.02
N ALA A 16 -18.50 -9.60 5.43
CA ALA A 16 -17.38 -9.83 4.53
C ALA A 16 -16.10 -10.28 5.26
N ARG A 17 -15.91 -9.91 6.55
CA ARG A 17 -14.75 -10.32 7.39
C ARG A 17 -14.47 -11.83 7.35
N VAL A 18 -15.52 -12.64 7.18
CA VAL A 18 -15.46 -14.11 7.19
C VAL A 18 -14.79 -14.69 5.92
N GLN A 19 -14.70 -13.94 4.82
CA GLN A 19 -14.27 -14.47 3.51
C GLN A 19 -12.81 -14.17 3.12
N PHE A 20 -12.10 -13.33 3.90
CA PHE A 20 -10.82 -12.73 3.51
C PHE A 20 -9.51 -13.44 3.89
N PRO A 21 -9.41 -14.36 4.89
CA PRO A 21 -8.11 -14.71 5.46
C PRO A 21 -7.27 -15.77 4.71
N GLY A 22 -7.70 -16.25 3.54
CA GLY A 22 -7.18 -17.52 2.98
C GLY A 22 -6.00 -17.48 2.00
N ASN A 23 -5.71 -16.36 1.29
CA ASN A 23 -4.94 -16.44 0.03
C ASN A 23 -3.78 -15.45 -0.12
N PHE A 24 -3.18 -14.95 0.97
CA PHE A 24 -1.98 -14.11 0.83
C PHE A 24 -0.75 -14.94 0.48
N ARG A 25 -0.02 -14.51 -0.54
CA ARG A 25 1.26 -15.09 -0.95
C ARG A 25 2.37 -14.04 -0.95
N LYS A 26 3.59 -14.47 -0.65
CA LYS A 26 4.79 -13.65 -0.80
C LYS A 26 5.19 -13.60 -2.27
N LEU A 27 5.30 -12.40 -2.83
CA LEU A 27 5.78 -12.19 -4.20
C LEU A 27 7.32 -12.08 -4.28
N GLY A 28 7.95 -11.71 -3.17
CA GLY A 28 9.40 -11.52 -3.06
C GLY A 28 9.72 -10.25 -2.27
N ASN A 29 10.92 -10.12 -1.70
CA ASN A 29 11.46 -8.88 -1.11
C ASN A 29 10.50 -8.08 -0.20
N GLY A 30 9.73 -8.77 0.65
CA GLY A 30 8.80 -8.12 1.59
C GLY A 30 7.47 -7.64 0.96
N ILE A 31 7.18 -8.05 -0.27
CA ILE A 31 5.92 -7.78 -0.98
C ILE A 31 4.99 -8.98 -0.86
N TYR A 32 3.74 -8.73 -0.47
CA TYR A 32 2.71 -9.74 -0.28
C TYR A 32 1.45 -9.37 -1.06
N SER A 33 0.69 -10.36 -1.50
CA SER A 33 -0.53 -10.15 -2.29
C SER A 33 -1.61 -11.16 -1.96
N GLY A 34 -2.86 -10.72 -1.84
CA GLY A 34 -4.02 -11.58 -1.64
C GLY A 34 -5.32 -10.94 -2.14
N LYS A 35 -6.27 -11.75 -2.63
CA LYS A 35 -7.61 -11.26 -3.01
C LYS A 35 -8.41 -10.97 -1.75
N ILE A 36 -8.84 -9.73 -1.60
CA ILE A 36 -9.47 -9.22 -0.38
C ILE A 36 -10.78 -8.49 -0.59
N LEU A 37 -11.13 -8.05 -1.80
CA LEU A 37 -12.43 -7.47 -2.08
C LEU A 37 -13.16 -8.30 -3.12
N THR A 38 -14.47 -8.39 -2.97
CA THR A 38 -15.36 -8.85 -4.02
C THR A 38 -15.54 -7.75 -5.07
N ASP A 39 -16.04 -8.12 -6.24
CA ASP A 39 -16.29 -7.15 -7.31
C ASP A 39 -17.40 -6.16 -6.93
N ASP A 40 -18.39 -6.61 -6.14
CA ASP A 40 -19.47 -5.76 -5.61
C ASP A 40 -18.93 -4.69 -4.66
N ILE A 41 -18.02 -5.03 -3.75
CA ILE A 41 -17.44 -4.03 -2.82
C ILE A 41 -16.56 -3.05 -3.61
N CYS A 42 -15.80 -3.54 -4.58
CA CYS A 42 -15.03 -2.68 -5.47
C CYS A 42 -15.94 -1.67 -6.18
N GLU A 43 -17.07 -2.11 -6.72
CA GLU A 43 -18.02 -1.24 -7.41
C GLU A 43 -18.71 -0.24 -6.46
N ASP A 44 -19.12 -0.67 -5.27
CA ASP A 44 -19.71 0.20 -4.24
C ASP A 44 -18.76 1.37 -3.89
N VAL A 45 -17.44 1.12 -3.84
CA VAL A 45 -16.44 2.18 -3.61
C VAL A 45 -16.34 3.10 -4.83
N LEU A 46 -16.26 2.57 -6.04
CA LEU A 46 -16.16 3.35 -7.27
C LEU A 46 -17.42 4.20 -7.54
N GLU A 47 -18.61 3.71 -7.20
CA GLU A 47 -19.86 4.47 -7.25
C GLU A 47 -19.78 5.72 -6.38
N ARG A 48 -19.22 5.60 -5.17
CA ARG A 48 -19.05 6.75 -4.26
C ARG A 48 -18.04 7.76 -4.79
N VAL A 49 -16.95 7.30 -5.41
CA VAL A 49 -15.98 8.18 -6.08
C VAL A 49 -16.66 8.95 -7.21
N ARG A 50 -17.42 8.27 -8.08
CA ARG A 50 -18.17 8.92 -9.17
C ARG A 50 -19.22 9.90 -8.64
N TYR A 51 -19.93 9.53 -7.58
CA TYR A 51 -20.88 10.43 -6.92
C TYR A 51 -20.17 11.69 -6.40
N PHE A 52 -19.05 11.54 -5.71
CA PHE A 52 -18.25 12.65 -5.22
C PHE A 52 -17.74 13.55 -6.36
N ASP A 53 -17.24 12.97 -7.44
CA ASP A 53 -16.74 13.75 -8.59
C ASP A 53 -17.82 14.64 -9.21
N VAL A 54 -19.05 14.14 -9.33
CA VAL A 54 -20.18 14.89 -9.91
C VAL A 54 -20.71 15.97 -8.97
N HIS A 55 -20.61 15.77 -7.66
CA HIS A 55 -21.28 16.62 -6.66
C HIS A 55 -20.35 17.54 -5.86
N THR A 56 -19.03 17.41 -6.02
CA THR A 56 -18.04 18.24 -5.33
C THR A 56 -17.33 19.17 -6.30
N ASN A 57 -17.42 20.48 -6.03
CA ASN A 57 -16.67 21.50 -6.75
C ASN A 57 -15.16 21.30 -6.55
N ALA A 58 -14.37 21.44 -7.63
CA ALA A 58 -12.92 21.27 -7.60
C ALA A 58 -12.23 22.13 -6.52
N ASP A 59 -12.65 23.39 -6.36
CA ASP A 59 -12.09 24.33 -5.37
C ASP A 59 -12.33 23.92 -3.90
N ARG A 60 -13.18 22.92 -3.66
CA ARG A 60 -13.51 22.43 -2.32
C ARG A 60 -12.83 21.10 -1.99
N ARG A 61 -12.10 20.50 -2.94
CA ARG A 61 -11.45 19.22 -2.75
C ARG A 61 -10.27 19.37 -1.80
N VAL A 62 -10.17 18.47 -0.84
CA VAL A 62 -9.02 18.40 0.06
C VAL A 62 -7.91 17.61 -0.63
N THR A 63 -6.68 18.13 -0.59
CA THR A 63 -5.51 17.42 -1.11
C THR A 63 -5.27 16.15 -0.29
N ALA A 64 -5.34 14.99 -0.93
CA ALA A 64 -5.14 13.71 -0.25
C ALA A 64 -3.66 13.37 0.00
N ASN A 65 -2.77 13.78 -0.90
CA ASN A 65 -1.31 13.67 -0.76
C ASN A 65 -0.62 14.65 -1.73
N SER A 66 0.70 14.82 -1.61
CA SER A 66 1.47 15.78 -2.41
C SER A 66 1.85 15.30 -3.81
N MET A 67 1.56 14.03 -4.16
CA MET A 67 2.06 13.39 -5.39
C MET A 67 0.99 13.09 -6.44
N HIS A 68 -0.30 13.19 -6.09
CA HIS A 68 -1.41 12.87 -6.99
C HIS A 68 -2.30 14.09 -7.22
N GLN A 69 -2.69 14.32 -8.48
CA GLN A 69 -3.51 15.48 -8.83
C GLN A 69 -4.98 15.33 -8.44
N ASN A 70 -5.52 14.12 -8.52
CA ASN A 70 -6.96 13.85 -8.39
C ASN A 70 -7.29 12.75 -7.37
N ALA A 71 -6.40 12.55 -6.40
CA ALA A 71 -6.66 11.63 -5.30
C ALA A 71 -7.78 12.14 -4.40
N VAL A 72 -8.61 11.22 -3.89
CA VAL A 72 -9.79 11.53 -3.08
C VAL A 72 -9.64 10.88 -1.72
N LEU A 73 -9.75 11.65 -0.64
CA LEU A 73 -9.69 11.07 0.72
C LEU A 73 -10.85 10.10 0.93
N SER A 74 -10.58 8.98 1.59
CA SER A 74 -11.61 7.99 1.93
C SER A 74 -12.72 8.58 2.82
N THR A 75 -12.37 9.57 3.66
CA THR A 75 -13.30 10.32 4.51
C THR A 75 -14.29 11.16 3.71
N GLU A 76 -13.87 11.72 2.57
CA GLU A 76 -14.73 12.53 1.69
C GLU A 76 -15.81 11.70 0.99
N ILE A 77 -15.53 10.40 0.78
CA ILE A 77 -16.48 9.44 0.20
C ILE A 77 -17.12 8.52 1.26
N GLY A 78 -16.82 8.75 2.54
CA GLY A 78 -17.46 8.08 3.69
C GLY A 78 -17.24 6.57 3.75
N ILE A 79 -16.05 6.09 3.36
CA ILE A 79 -15.70 4.65 3.39
C ILE A 79 -14.81 4.26 4.59
N GLU A 80 -14.62 5.13 5.58
CA GLU A 80 -13.83 4.83 6.79
C GLU A 80 -14.19 3.49 7.45
N PRO A 81 -15.48 3.09 7.60
CA PRO A 81 -15.81 1.79 8.17
C PRO A 81 -15.23 0.60 7.38
N LEU A 82 -15.03 0.72 6.06
CA LEU A 82 -14.36 -0.30 5.26
C LEU A 82 -12.86 -0.28 5.51
N VAL A 83 -12.24 0.90 5.58
CA VAL A 83 -10.81 1.05 5.90
C VAL A 83 -10.50 0.43 7.25
N ASP A 84 -11.28 0.75 8.28
CA ASP A 84 -11.14 0.22 9.63
C ASP A 84 -11.26 -1.32 9.63
N ALA A 85 -12.28 -1.86 8.96
CA ALA A 85 -12.48 -3.30 8.85
C ALA A 85 -11.33 -4.02 8.12
N LEU A 86 -10.77 -3.41 7.07
CA LEU A 86 -9.63 -3.97 6.33
C LEU A 86 -8.36 -3.98 7.18
N VAL A 87 -8.10 -2.90 7.92
CA VAL A 87 -6.93 -2.79 8.80
C VAL A 87 -7.05 -3.74 9.98
N GLU A 88 -8.21 -3.81 10.63
CA GLU A 88 -8.47 -4.70 11.75
C GLU A 88 -8.30 -6.18 11.34
N MET A 89 -8.93 -6.59 10.24
CA MET A 89 -8.77 -7.94 9.68
C MET A 89 -7.32 -8.22 9.27
N PHE A 90 -6.65 -7.25 8.63
CA PHE A 90 -5.25 -7.43 8.24
C PHE A 90 -4.36 -7.66 9.47
N VAL A 91 -4.49 -6.83 10.51
CA VAL A 91 -3.69 -6.94 11.73
C VAL A 91 -3.99 -8.25 12.48
N ALA A 92 -5.26 -8.57 12.70
CA ALA A 92 -5.67 -9.72 13.51
C ALA A 92 -5.43 -11.06 12.80
N ASP A 93 -5.78 -11.15 11.51
CA ASP A 93 -5.92 -12.43 10.83
C ASP A 93 -4.84 -12.72 9.79
N VAL A 94 -4.24 -11.69 9.18
CA VAL A 94 -3.32 -11.83 8.05
C VAL A 94 -1.87 -11.61 8.48
N SER A 95 -1.59 -10.47 9.11
CA SER A 95 -0.24 -10.04 9.51
C SER A 95 0.53 -11.10 10.30
N PRO A 96 -0.06 -11.83 11.27
CA PRO A 96 0.68 -12.81 12.06
C PRO A 96 1.12 -14.04 11.26
N LYS A 97 0.44 -14.32 10.13
CA LYS A 97 0.68 -15.50 9.30
C LYS A 97 1.72 -15.26 8.21
N ILE A 98 1.79 -14.04 7.67
CA ILE A 98 2.61 -13.74 6.48
C ILE A 98 3.77 -12.78 6.74
N LEU A 99 3.67 -11.93 7.77
CA LEU A 99 4.65 -10.89 8.01
C LEU A 99 5.74 -11.30 9.03
N PRO A 100 7.02 -11.02 8.73
CA PRO A 100 8.09 -11.02 9.71
C PRO A 100 7.78 -10.14 10.92
N GLU A 101 8.39 -10.45 12.06
CA GLU A 101 8.15 -9.76 13.34
C GLU A 101 8.31 -8.25 13.28
N ARG A 102 9.31 -7.76 12.52
CA ARG A 102 9.55 -6.32 12.35
C ARG A 102 8.36 -5.54 11.77
N TYR A 103 7.44 -6.21 11.09
CA TYR A 103 6.25 -5.60 10.49
C TYR A 103 4.98 -5.81 11.31
N ARG A 104 5.10 -6.30 12.55
CA ARG A 104 3.97 -6.59 13.45
C ARG A 104 3.87 -5.61 14.61
N LEU A 105 4.36 -4.38 14.41
CA LEU A 105 4.20 -3.28 15.36
C LEU A 105 2.73 -2.79 15.38
N PRO A 106 2.28 -2.16 16.49
CA PRO A 106 0.98 -1.52 16.53
C PRO A 106 0.79 -0.51 15.39
N ILE A 107 -0.41 -0.50 14.83
CA ILE A 107 -0.86 0.55 13.91
C ILE A 107 -1.60 1.59 14.74
N ASP A 108 -1.00 2.78 14.88
CA ASP A 108 -1.50 3.84 15.75
C ASP A 108 -2.52 4.73 15.04
N THR A 109 -2.29 5.00 13.74
CA THR A 109 -3.18 5.80 12.90
C THR A 109 -3.15 5.31 11.45
N THR A 110 -4.14 5.73 10.67
CA THR A 110 -4.24 5.43 9.24
C THR A 110 -4.48 6.71 8.45
N HIS A 111 -3.98 6.74 7.21
CA HIS A 111 -4.30 7.75 6.22
C HIS A 111 -4.67 7.05 4.91
N SER A 112 -5.89 7.28 4.42
CA SER A 112 -6.41 6.53 3.27
C SER A 112 -7.07 7.39 2.22
N TYR A 113 -6.87 6.98 0.96
CA TYR A 113 -7.30 7.73 -0.21
C TYR A 113 -7.40 6.85 -1.45
N ILE A 114 -8.18 7.31 -2.43
CA ILE A 114 -8.31 6.70 -3.75
C ILE A 114 -7.37 7.42 -4.71
N VAL A 115 -6.51 6.67 -5.41
CA VAL A 115 -5.69 7.16 -6.53
C VAL A 115 -6.25 6.66 -7.86
N ARG A 116 -6.00 7.43 -8.92
CA ARG A 116 -6.46 7.13 -10.28
C ARG A 116 -5.36 7.38 -11.29
N TYR A 117 -5.19 6.43 -12.20
CA TYR A 117 -4.31 6.56 -13.35
C TYR A 117 -5.12 6.41 -14.64
N GLY A 118 -4.85 7.22 -15.65
CA GLY A 118 -5.65 7.23 -16.88
C GLY A 118 -5.30 8.39 -17.80
N ALA A 119 -6.05 8.55 -18.89
CA ALA A 119 -5.84 9.67 -19.82
C ALA A 119 -6.21 11.04 -19.22
N SER A 120 -7.18 11.04 -18.30
CA SER A 120 -7.71 12.24 -17.63
C SER A 120 -7.20 12.40 -16.19
N SER A 121 -6.20 11.59 -15.79
CA SER A 121 -5.60 11.58 -14.46
C SER A 121 -4.10 11.33 -14.58
N ASP A 122 -3.43 10.99 -13.47
CA ASP A 122 -2.00 10.73 -13.47
C ASP A 122 -1.67 9.57 -14.44
N ARG A 123 -0.56 9.64 -15.17
CA ARG A 123 -0.18 8.58 -16.14
C ARG A 123 0.71 7.52 -15.51
N ASP A 124 1.52 7.94 -14.56
CA ASP A 124 2.50 7.17 -13.82
C ASP A 124 2.64 7.80 -12.42
N LEU A 125 3.52 7.23 -11.60
CA LEU A 125 4.00 7.88 -10.40
C LEU A 125 5.49 7.60 -10.28
N GLY A 126 6.30 8.65 -10.25
CA GLY A 126 7.76 8.55 -10.16
C GLY A 126 8.24 7.84 -8.90
N PHE A 127 9.53 7.56 -8.86
CA PHE A 127 10.19 6.92 -7.71
C PHE A 127 9.89 7.63 -6.38
N HIS A 128 9.51 6.86 -5.37
CA HIS A 128 9.22 7.35 -4.03
C HIS A 128 9.30 6.23 -2.97
N VAL A 129 9.15 6.65 -1.72
CA VAL A 129 8.76 5.82 -0.58
C VAL A 129 7.48 6.41 -0.01
N ASP A 130 6.69 5.59 0.67
CA ASP A 130 5.50 6.07 1.36
C ASP A 130 5.86 6.64 2.73
N ASP A 131 5.12 7.67 3.15
CA ASP A 131 5.10 8.11 4.53
C ASP A 131 4.20 7.17 5.35
N SER A 132 4.59 5.92 5.45
CA SER A 132 3.89 4.87 6.21
C SER A 132 4.89 3.89 6.82
N PHE A 133 4.43 3.13 7.82
CA PHE A 133 5.11 1.93 8.28
C PHE A 133 4.83 0.77 7.31
N LEU A 134 3.54 0.54 7.06
CA LEU A 134 3.03 -0.41 6.08
C LEU A 134 2.06 0.30 5.13
N THR A 135 2.08 -0.09 3.87
CA THR A 135 1.10 0.34 2.88
C THR A 135 0.25 -0.85 2.45
N LEU A 136 -1.07 -0.67 2.52
CA LEU A 136 -2.06 -1.57 1.92
C LEU A 136 -2.59 -0.90 0.66
N ASN A 137 -2.38 -1.52 -0.50
CA ASN A 137 -2.78 -1.00 -1.80
C ASN A 137 -3.75 -1.97 -2.48
N ILE A 138 -5.02 -1.59 -2.61
CA ILE A 138 -6.07 -2.44 -3.17
C ILE A 138 -6.52 -1.89 -4.52
N CYS A 139 -6.40 -2.70 -5.59
CA CYS A 139 -6.91 -2.33 -6.90
C CYS A 139 -8.43 -2.51 -6.93
N LEU A 140 -9.16 -1.50 -7.43
CA LEU A 140 -10.62 -1.46 -7.38
C LEU A 140 -11.29 -1.80 -8.70
N ASN A 141 -10.56 -1.80 -9.81
CA ASN A 141 -11.15 -2.08 -11.12
C ASN A 141 -10.22 -2.91 -11.99
N GLU A 142 -10.70 -3.20 -13.19
CA GLU A 142 -9.99 -3.88 -14.26
C GLU A 142 -10.24 -3.12 -15.57
N GLY A 143 -9.76 -3.66 -16.70
CA GLY A 143 -9.93 -3.03 -18.02
C GLY A 143 -8.86 -1.97 -18.35
N PHE A 144 -7.69 -2.06 -17.72
CA PHE A 144 -6.51 -1.26 -18.04
C PHE A 144 -5.33 -2.13 -18.45
N THR A 145 -4.33 -1.52 -19.08
CA THR A 145 -3.05 -2.18 -19.41
C THR A 145 -1.87 -1.30 -19.00
N GLY A 146 -0.75 -1.92 -18.61
CA GLY A 146 0.36 -1.22 -17.96
C GLY A 146 0.01 -0.83 -16.53
N SER A 147 0.59 0.27 -16.03
CA SER A 147 0.41 0.69 -14.63
C SER A 147 0.82 -0.41 -13.64
N ASP A 148 1.96 -1.05 -13.87
CA ASP A 148 2.51 -2.02 -12.92
C ASP A 148 3.09 -1.29 -11.70
N LEU A 149 3.02 -1.91 -10.54
CA LEU A 149 3.79 -1.48 -9.37
C LEU A 149 5.19 -2.08 -9.47
N VAL A 150 6.23 -1.26 -9.40
CA VAL A 150 7.62 -1.72 -9.46
C VAL A 150 8.33 -1.35 -8.16
N PHE A 151 8.68 -2.38 -7.39
CA PHE A 151 9.37 -2.26 -6.12
C PHE A 151 10.87 -2.48 -6.31
N GLU A 152 11.68 -1.70 -5.60
CA GLU A 152 13.14 -1.64 -5.69
C GLU A 152 13.82 -1.93 -4.34
N GLY A 153 13.07 -2.51 -3.41
CA GLY A 153 13.53 -2.98 -2.10
C GLY A 153 13.56 -1.89 -1.04
N GLU A 154 13.93 -2.27 0.18
CA GLU A 154 13.95 -1.35 1.33
C GLU A 154 15.33 -0.72 1.55
N ARG A 155 15.31 0.52 2.05
CA ARG A 155 16.50 1.26 2.50
C ARG A 155 16.19 2.02 3.78
N CYS A 156 17.23 2.24 4.58
CA CYS A 156 17.17 3.21 5.67
C CYS A 156 17.15 4.64 5.08
N PRO A 157 16.87 5.67 5.90
CA PRO A 157 16.78 7.06 5.43
C PRO A 157 18.05 7.53 4.71
N THR A 158 19.23 7.11 5.18
CA THR A 158 20.53 7.49 4.60
C THR A 158 20.77 6.94 3.19
N HIS A 159 20.16 5.80 2.85
CA HIS A 159 20.42 5.09 1.60
C HIS A 159 19.20 5.06 0.68
N VAL A 160 18.16 5.84 0.97
CA VAL A 160 16.90 5.81 0.19
C VAL A 160 17.15 6.15 -1.29
N ASP A 161 18.04 7.09 -1.59
CA ASP A 161 18.33 7.46 -2.99
C ASP A 161 19.38 6.58 -3.66
N THR A 162 19.75 5.44 -3.06
CA THR A 162 20.72 4.53 -3.68
C THR A 162 20.07 3.65 -4.75
N ASP A 163 20.81 3.46 -5.85
CA ASP A 163 20.40 2.61 -6.95
C ASP A 163 20.01 1.20 -6.49
N ALA A 164 18.99 0.68 -7.17
CA ALA A 164 18.53 -0.69 -7.03
C ALA A 164 19.24 -1.61 -8.04
N SER A 165 19.59 -2.80 -7.57
CA SER A 165 20.00 -3.89 -8.47
C SER A 165 18.80 -4.59 -9.08
N GLU A 166 19.00 -5.27 -10.21
CA GLU A 166 17.93 -6.03 -10.89
C GLU A 166 17.30 -7.09 -9.98
N HIS A 167 18.10 -7.74 -9.12
CA HIS A 167 17.62 -8.75 -8.18
C HIS A 167 16.71 -8.21 -7.06
N GLU A 168 16.73 -6.89 -6.83
CA GLU A 168 15.84 -6.24 -5.87
C GLU A 168 14.47 -5.95 -6.47
N ARG A 169 14.38 -5.90 -7.81
CA ARG A 169 13.18 -5.47 -8.52
C ARG A 169 12.08 -6.51 -8.50
N ILE A 170 10.91 -6.11 -8.00
CA ILE A 170 9.67 -6.89 -8.07
C ILE A 170 8.63 -6.09 -8.83
N ARG A 171 8.20 -6.60 -9.99
CA ARG A 171 7.11 -6.03 -10.79
C ARG A 171 5.82 -6.76 -10.47
N VAL A 172 4.76 -6.01 -10.20
CA VAL A 172 3.45 -6.54 -9.84
C VAL A 172 2.38 -5.98 -10.78
N ASP A 173 1.80 -6.89 -11.56
CA ASP A 173 0.53 -6.68 -12.27
C ASP A 173 -0.61 -6.69 -11.23
N HIS A 174 -1.23 -5.54 -11.00
CA HIS A 174 -2.19 -5.33 -9.92
C HIS A 174 -3.61 -5.64 -10.39
N LYS A 175 -4.31 -6.51 -9.66
CA LYS A 175 -5.60 -7.08 -10.10
C LYS A 175 -6.76 -6.61 -9.23
N LYS A 176 -7.93 -6.41 -9.84
CA LYS A 176 -9.17 -6.03 -9.14
C LYS A 176 -9.40 -6.87 -7.89
N GLY A 177 -9.66 -6.18 -6.78
CA GLY A 177 -9.91 -6.75 -5.47
C GLY A 177 -8.68 -7.35 -4.77
N PHE A 178 -7.49 -7.33 -5.37
CA PHE A 178 -6.27 -7.76 -4.70
C PHE A 178 -5.64 -6.62 -3.90
N MET A 179 -5.26 -6.93 -2.67
CA MET A 179 -4.41 -6.11 -1.83
C MET A 179 -2.95 -6.48 -2.08
N ILE A 180 -2.11 -5.47 -2.27
CA ILE A 180 -0.65 -5.54 -2.14
C ILE A 180 -0.27 -4.94 -0.80
N VAL A 181 0.61 -5.63 -0.08
CA VAL A 181 1.14 -5.18 1.19
C VAL A 181 2.66 -5.07 1.07
N HIS A 182 3.19 -3.93 1.49
CA HIS A 182 4.63 -3.70 1.54
C HIS A 182 4.99 -2.73 2.68
N SER A 183 6.27 -2.71 3.04
CA SER A 183 6.80 -1.63 3.88
C SER A 183 6.64 -0.29 3.17
N GLY A 184 6.25 0.75 3.91
CA GLY A 184 6.27 2.11 3.37
C GLY A 184 7.68 2.57 2.97
N LYS A 185 8.72 1.96 3.56
CA LYS A 185 10.14 2.25 3.25
C LYS A 185 10.67 1.42 2.08
N ASN A 186 9.80 0.66 1.41
CA ASN A 186 10.14 0.02 0.14
C ASN A 186 10.07 1.07 -0.97
N ARG A 187 11.18 1.21 -1.69
CA ARG A 187 11.33 2.19 -2.76
C ARG A 187 10.58 1.68 -3.98
N HIS A 188 9.72 2.47 -4.56
CA HIS A 188 8.89 1.99 -5.66
C HIS A 188 8.37 3.10 -6.56
N PHE A 189 7.80 2.70 -7.69
CA PHE A 189 7.15 3.59 -8.65
C PHE A 189 5.99 2.86 -9.32
N VAL A 190 5.17 3.61 -10.04
CA VAL A 190 4.09 3.09 -10.89
C VAL A 190 4.44 3.39 -12.33
N ASP A 191 4.51 2.35 -13.16
CA ASP A 191 4.76 2.53 -14.59
C ASP A 191 3.62 3.24 -15.30
N CYS A 192 3.89 3.76 -16.50
CA CYS A 192 2.88 4.36 -17.34
C CYS A 192 1.70 3.41 -17.60
N ILE A 193 0.48 3.91 -17.35
CA ILE A 193 -0.73 3.29 -17.89
C ILE A 193 -0.75 3.46 -19.40
N SER A 194 -1.01 2.37 -20.12
CA SER A 194 -1.03 2.35 -21.59
C SER A 194 -2.45 2.53 -22.14
N SER A 195 -3.45 1.92 -21.50
CA SER A 195 -4.86 2.07 -21.84
C SER A 195 -5.77 1.86 -20.63
N GLY A 196 -7.01 2.35 -20.74
CA GLY A 196 -8.02 2.26 -19.68
C GLY A 196 -7.75 3.25 -18.53
N GLU A 197 -8.35 2.95 -17.38
CA GLU A 197 -8.14 3.68 -16.14
C GLU A 197 -7.92 2.68 -15.01
N ARG A 198 -6.99 2.97 -14.10
CA ARG A 198 -6.75 2.18 -12.89
C ARG A 198 -7.10 3.01 -11.66
N SER A 199 -7.95 2.48 -10.80
CA SER A 199 -8.28 3.06 -9.49
C SER A 199 -7.79 2.14 -8.37
N SER A 200 -7.21 2.73 -7.32
CA SER A 200 -6.74 1.96 -6.17
C SER A 200 -7.04 2.67 -4.85
N LEU A 201 -7.45 1.91 -3.84
CA LEU A 201 -7.52 2.36 -2.46
C LEU A 201 -6.14 2.15 -1.82
N ILE A 202 -5.54 3.25 -1.38
CA ILE A 202 -4.28 3.27 -0.64
C ILE A 202 -4.60 3.51 0.84
N ILE A 203 -4.01 2.70 1.71
CA ILE A 203 -4.09 2.86 3.16
C ILE A 203 -2.65 2.87 3.69
N TRP A 204 -2.23 4.03 4.18
CA TRP A 204 -0.97 4.19 4.90
C TRP A 204 -1.21 3.91 6.38
N CYS A 205 -0.66 2.80 6.86
CA CYS A 205 -0.69 2.42 8.26
C CYS A 205 0.54 3.03 8.96
N GLN A 206 0.31 3.80 10.01
CA GLN A 206 1.35 4.46 10.79
C GLN A 206 1.71 3.67 12.04
N SER A 207 2.98 3.65 12.40
CA SER A 207 3.45 3.20 13.70
C SER A 207 4.40 4.26 14.27
N GLU A 208 4.06 4.82 15.43
CA GLU A 208 4.87 5.83 16.12
C GLU A 208 6.24 5.27 16.50
N ALA A 209 6.30 3.99 16.89
CA ALA A 209 7.55 3.31 17.20
C ALA A 209 8.47 3.21 15.97
N GLU A 210 7.93 2.85 14.80
CA GLU A 210 8.70 2.84 13.56
C GLU A 210 9.11 4.25 13.14
N ARG A 211 8.20 5.21 13.23
CA ARG A 211 8.45 6.60 12.87
C ARG A 211 9.58 7.21 13.71
N GLN A 212 9.56 7.01 15.03
CA GLN A 212 10.63 7.45 15.93
C GLN A 212 11.97 6.83 15.54
N ARG A 213 11.98 5.53 15.24
CA ARG A 213 13.18 4.81 14.81
C ARG A 213 13.73 5.34 13.49
N TRP A 214 12.86 5.61 12.50
CA TRP A 214 13.24 6.18 11.21
C TRP A 214 13.94 7.54 11.37
N PHE A 215 13.34 8.47 12.12
CA PHE A 215 13.92 9.80 12.34
C PHE A 215 15.18 9.76 13.21
N ALA A 216 15.25 8.85 14.19
CA ALA A 216 16.48 8.66 14.97
C ALA A 216 17.65 8.24 14.06
N ALA A 217 17.43 7.27 13.16
CA ALA A 217 18.44 6.83 12.19
C ALA A 217 18.79 7.91 11.18
N GLN A 218 17.81 8.70 10.73
CA GLN A 218 18.06 9.83 9.83
C GLN A 218 18.98 10.87 10.49
N ASN A 219 18.76 11.17 11.77
CA ASN A 219 19.55 12.14 12.52
C ASN A 219 20.95 11.62 12.88
N SER A 220 21.09 10.32 13.19
CA SER A 220 22.38 9.73 13.56
C SER A 220 23.22 9.28 12.36
N GLY A 221 22.62 9.16 11.17
CA GLY A 221 23.24 8.51 10.02
C GLY A 221 23.35 6.99 10.15
N GLU A 222 22.65 6.40 11.13
CA GLU A 222 22.67 4.96 11.37
C GLU A 222 21.98 4.21 10.23
N CYS A 223 22.63 3.15 9.74
CA CYS A 223 22.02 2.24 8.80
C CYS A 223 21.11 1.26 9.55
N LEU A 224 19.83 1.19 9.17
CA LEU A 224 18.89 0.24 9.77
C LEU A 224 19.08 -1.17 9.21
N GLU A 225 18.86 -2.20 10.02
CA GLU A 225 19.13 -3.63 9.73
C GLU A 225 18.37 -4.18 8.53
N PHE A 226 17.24 -3.56 8.18
CA PHE A 226 16.47 -3.95 7.00
C PHE A 226 16.99 -3.31 5.71
N CYS A 227 17.90 -2.34 5.78
CA CYS A 227 18.43 -1.66 4.62
C CYS A 227 19.19 -2.65 3.74
N GLY A 228 18.91 -2.68 2.43
CA GLY A 228 19.67 -3.54 1.50
C GLY A 228 21.16 -3.19 1.38
N LYS A 229 21.59 -2.04 1.94
CA LYS A 229 22.99 -1.62 2.08
C LYS A 229 23.54 -1.82 3.50
N PHE A 230 22.77 -2.43 4.41
CA PHE A 230 23.23 -2.71 5.77
C PHE A 230 24.50 -3.58 5.73
N PRO A 231 25.54 -3.26 6.51
CA PRO A 231 26.77 -4.05 6.54
C PRO A 231 26.47 -5.51 6.85
N LYS A 232 26.68 -6.40 5.88
CA LYS A 232 26.54 -7.84 6.10
C LYS A 232 27.81 -8.35 6.78
N PRO A 233 27.71 -9.21 7.80
CA PRO A 233 28.89 -9.84 8.38
C PRO A 233 29.66 -10.59 7.28
N ALA A 234 30.99 -10.47 7.28
CA ALA A 234 31.83 -11.16 6.32
C ALA A 234 31.57 -12.67 6.44
N VAL A 235 31.12 -13.30 5.35
CA VAL A 235 31.00 -14.75 5.29
C VAL A 235 32.42 -15.31 5.25
N HIS A 236 32.97 -15.65 6.41
CA HIS A 236 34.16 -16.49 6.46
C HIS A 236 33.75 -17.86 5.91
N ASN A 237 34.16 -18.15 4.68
CA ASN A 237 34.16 -19.52 4.17
C ASN A 237 35.05 -20.34 5.09
N VAL A 238 34.44 -21.01 6.07
CA VAL A 238 35.10 -22.08 6.80
C VAL A 238 35.27 -23.19 5.77
N ASN A 239 36.47 -23.24 5.22
CA ASN A 239 36.94 -24.31 4.37
C ASN A 239 36.96 -25.57 5.26
N THR A 240 35.86 -26.31 5.33
CA THR A 240 35.85 -27.64 5.93
C THR A 240 36.46 -28.60 4.91
N GLY A 241 37.76 -28.42 4.66
CA GLY A 241 38.61 -29.49 4.17
C GLY A 241 38.82 -30.44 5.34
N PHE A 242 38.14 -31.58 5.27
CA PHE A 242 38.63 -32.79 5.90
C PHE A 242 38.86 -33.80 4.77
N ASP A 243 40.12 -34.20 4.67
CA ASP A 243 40.64 -35.33 3.91
C ASP A 243 39.90 -36.65 4.22
#